data_AF-A0A7W0XV44-F1
#
_entry.id   AF-A0A7W0XV44-F1
#
_cell.length_a   1.000
_cell.length_b   1.000
_cell.length_c   1.000
_cell.angle_alpha   90.00
_cell.angle_beta   90.00
_cell.angle_gamma   90.00
#
_symmetry.space_group_name_H-M   'P 1'
#
loop_
_entity.id
_entity.type
_entity.pdbx_description
1 polymer ?
#
loop_
_entity_poly.entity_id
_entity_poly.type
_entity_poly.pdbx_seq_one_letter_code
_entity_poly.pdbx_strand_id
1 'polypeptide(L)' 'MRTVPGPTERVVVVGAGLAGLSAALRLAGAGRHVT' A
#
# COMPACT_ATOMS: atom_id res chain seq x y z
N MET A 1 2.19 -0.76 -16.78
CA MET A 1 2.33 -0.53 -15.33
C MET A 1 3.07 0.78 -15.13
N ARG A 2 2.62 1.66 -14.23
CA ARG A 2 3.32 2.91 -13.91
C ARG A 2 4.11 2.72 -12.62
N THR A 3 5.40 3.03 -12.67
CA THR A 3 6.31 2.96 -11.51
C THR A 3 6.80 4.36 -11.21
N VAL A 4 6.83 4.72 -9.93
CA VAL A 4 7.33 6.01 -9.48
C VAL A 4 8.74 5.79 -8.94
N PRO A 5 9.78 6.46 -9.47
CA PRO A 5 11.12 6.36 -8.93
C PRO A 5 11.20 7.08 -7.57
N GLY A 6 11.99 6.53 -6.66
CA GLY A 6 12.21 7.09 -5.32
C GLY A 6 11.61 6.25 -4.17
N PRO A 7 12.01 6.55 -2.92
CA PRO A 7 11.56 5.79 -1.76
C PRO A 7 10.06 6.01 -1.47
N THR A 8 9.32 4.91 -1.31
CA THR A 8 7.90 4.91 -0.92
C THR A 8 7.75 4.23 0.44
N GLU A 9 8.06 4.96 1.51
CA GLU A 9 7.98 4.43 2.88
C GLU A 9 6.55 4.40 3.43
N ARG A 10 5.77 5.43 3.11
CA ARG A 10 4.37 5.60 3.52
C ARG A 10 3.42 5.44 2.33
N VAL A 11 2.38 4.65 2.51
CA VAL A 11 1.38 4.37 1.48
C VAL A 11 -0.01 4.62 2.04
N VAL A 12 -0.85 5.32 1.28
CA VAL A 12 -2.25 5.53 1.65
C VAL A 12 -3.13 4.64 0.78
N VAL A 13 -4.04 3.89 1.40
CA VAL A 13 -5.02 3.07 0.68
C VAL A 13 -6.39 3.72 0.75
N VAL A 14 -6.91 4.16 -0.40
CA VAL A 14 -8.22 4.79 -0.47
C VAL A 14 -9.28 3.73 -0.78
N GLY A 15 -10.18 3.51 0.19
CA GLY A 15 -11.29 2.55 0.10
C GLY A 15 -11.04 1.27 0.91
N ALA A 16 -12.01 0.90 1.75
CA ALA A 16 -11.91 -0.19 2.74
C ALA A 16 -12.62 -1.49 2.32
N GLY A 17 -12.79 -1.72 1.00
CA GLY A 17 -13.28 -2.99 0.49
C GLY A 17 -12.23 -4.11 0.58
N LEU A 18 -12.62 -5.33 0.22
CA LEU A 18 -11.77 -6.53 0.31
C LEU A 18 -10.47 -6.38 -0.48
N ALA A 19 -10.53 -5.78 -1.66
CA ALA A 19 -9.35 -5.50 -2.48
C ALA A 19 -8.42 -4.49 -1.80
N GLY A 20 -8.97 -3.41 -1.23
CA GLY A 20 -8.21 -2.37 -0.53
C GLY A 20 -7.52 -2.91 0.72
N LEU A 21 -8.25 -3.67 1.55
CA LEU A 21 -7.68 -4.29 2.74
C LEU A 21 -6.63 -5.35 2.39
N SER A 22 -6.86 -6.16 1.35
CA SER A 22 -5.87 -7.14 0.89
C SER A 22 -4.56 -6.46 0.44
N ALA A 23 -4.67 -5.35 -0.29
CA ALA A 23 -3.51 -4.56 -0.68
C ALA A 23 -2.80 -3.94 0.54
N ALA A 24 -3.56 -3.38 1.48
CA ALA A 24 -3.01 -2.80 2.70
C ALA A 24 -2.24 -3.83 3.53
N LEU A 25 -2.80 -5.03 3.73
CA LEU A 25 -2.15 -6.11 4.47
C LEU A 25 -0.88 -6.62 3.76
N ARG A 26 -0.92 -6.74 2.43
CA ARG A 26 0.25 -7.12 1.62
C ARG A 26 1.37 -6.09 1.77
N LEU A 27 1.03 -4.81 1.72
CA LEU A 27 1.99 -3.71 1.85
C LEU A 27 2.55 -3.62 3.27
N ALA A 28 1.69 -3.76 4.29
CA ALA A 28 2.11 -3.80 5.69
C ALA A 28 3.03 -4.99 5.97
N GLY A 29 2.71 -6.18 5.46
CA GLY A 29 3.57 -7.37 5.55
C GLY A 29 4.90 -7.22 4.80
N ALA A 30 4.96 -6.34 3.79
CA ALA A 30 6.20 -5.95 3.11
C ALA A 30 6.98 -4.84 3.85
N GLY A 31 6.56 -4.47 5.07
CA GLY A 31 7.22 -3.46 5.90
C GLY A 31 6.90 -2.02 5.53
N ARG A 32 5.86 -1.77 4.72
CA ARG A 32 5.42 -0.41 4.40
C ARG A 32 4.48 0.11 5.48
N HIS A 33 4.60 1.40 5.79
CA HIS A 33 3.68 2.06 6.70
C HIS A 33 2.41 2.45 5.93
N VAL A 34 1.31 1.74 6.18
CA VAL A 34 0.03 1.95 5.49
C VAL A 34 -0.92 2.78 6.35
N THR A 35 -1.69 3.67 5.72
CA THR A 35 -2.75 4.47 6.36
C THR A 35 -4.00 4.54 5.49
#